data_AF-A0A5B7C6L8-F1
#
_entry.id   AF-A0A5B7C6L8-F1
#
_cell.length_a   1.000
_cell.length_b   1.000
_cell.length_c   1.000
_cell.angle_alpha   90.00
_cell.angle_beta   90.00
_cell.angle_gamma   90.00
#
_symmetry.space_group_name_H-M   'P 1'
#
loop_
_entity.id
_entity.type
_entity.pdbx_description
1 polymer ?
#
loop_
_entity_poly.entity_id
_entity_poly.type
_entity_poly.pdbx_seq_one_letter_code
_entity_poly.pdbx_strand_id
1 'polypeptide(L)'
;YAILHRQEKIVSLWYKMGPKRNILARKVDNDRNNLSHQAAKLAPSSKLGRISGAALQMQSELQWFREVENILQPEIGKMVNSKNQTPRELFTEEHKKLV
;
A
#
# COMPACT_ATOMS: atom_id res chain seq x y z
N TYR A 1 -4.82 0.18 9.05
CA TYR A 1 -5.45 -1.15 8.92
C TYR A 1 -6.11 -1.41 7.57
N ALA A 2 -7.07 -0.62 7.08
CA ALA A 2 -7.77 -0.92 5.82
C ALA A 2 -6.85 -1.24 4.62
N ILE A 3 -5.75 -0.48 4.47
CA ILE A 3 -4.80 -0.68 3.37
C ILE A 3 -4.00 -1.99 3.51
N LEU A 4 -3.47 -2.25 4.71
CA LEU A 4 -2.72 -3.47 5.03
C LEU A 4 -3.53 -4.74 4.73
N HIS A 5 -4.83 -4.70 4.98
CA HIS A 5 -5.71 -5.85 4.82
C HIS A 5 -6.45 -5.89 3.48
N ARG A 6 -6.02 -5.09 2.48
CA ARG A 6 -6.63 -5.07 1.13
C ARG A 6 -8.15 -4.87 1.18
N GLN A 7 -8.61 -3.91 1.98
CA GLN A 7 -10.02 -3.59 2.16
C GLN A 7 -10.47 -2.58 1.10
N GLU A 8 -10.58 -3.03 -0.15
CA GLU A 8 -10.90 -2.22 -1.33
C GLU A 8 -12.15 -1.34 -1.13
N LYS A 9 -13.23 -1.89 -0.57
CA LYS A 9 -14.46 -1.13 -0.31
C LYS A 9 -14.22 0.06 0.62
N ILE A 10 -13.37 -0.08 1.63
CA ILE A 10 -13.06 1.02 2.55
C ILE A 10 -12.17 2.04 1.85
N VAL A 11 -11.18 1.59 1.06
CA VAL A 11 -10.30 2.50 0.30
C VAL A 11 -11.08 3.25 -0.79
N SER A 12 -12.10 2.65 -1.40
CA SER A 12 -12.96 3.33 -2.39
C SER A 12 -13.71 4.54 -1.80
N LEU A 13 -13.92 4.58 -0.48
CA LEU A 13 -14.51 5.75 0.19
C LEU A 13 -13.59 6.97 0.13
N TRP A 14 -12.29 6.78 -0.07
CA TRP A 14 -11.31 7.87 -0.21
C TRP A 14 -11.68 8.85 -1.32
N TYR A 15 -12.21 8.35 -2.44
CA TYR A 15 -12.69 9.18 -3.55
C TYR A 15 -13.88 10.07 -3.16
N LYS A 16 -14.66 9.65 -2.15
CA LYS A 16 -15.84 10.37 -1.66
C LYS A 16 -15.54 11.36 -0.51
N MET A 17 -14.32 11.37 0.03
CA MET A 17 -13.97 12.16 1.23
C MET A 17 -13.65 13.64 0.95
N GLY A 18 -13.59 14.06 -0.32
CA GLY A 18 -13.29 15.45 -0.68
C GLY A 18 -11.96 15.96 -0.08
N PRO A 19 -11.84 17.24 0.29
CA PRO A 19 -10.59 17.84 0.78
C PRO A 19 -10.01 17.19 2.05
N LYS A 20 -10.87 16.57 2.90
CA LYS A 20 -10.45 15.91 4.15
C LYS A 20 -9.47 14.76 3.91
N ARG A 21 -9.49 14.17 2.71
CA ARG A 21 -8.56 13.09 2.32
C ARG A 21 -7.09 13.51 2.41
N ASN A 22 -6.78 14.78 2.13
CA ASN A 22 -5.40 15.29 2.16
C ASN A 22 -4.80 15.29 3.58
N ILE A 23 -5.63 15.50 4.61
CA ILE A 23 -5.21 15.44 6.01
C ILE A 23 -4.87 13.99 6.38
N LEU A 24 -5.71 13.04 5.96
CA LEU A 24 -5.47 11.62 6.21
C LEU A 24 -4.27 11.09 5.43
N ALA A 25 -4.05 11.58 4.20
CA ALA A 25 -2.94 11.18 3.34
C ALA A 25 -1.57 11.39 4.00
N ARG A 26 -1.45 12.43 4.83
CA ARG A 26 -0.21 12.83 5.51
C ARG A 26 0.04 12.10 6.82
N LYS A 27 -0.91 11.28 7.29
CA LYS A 27 -0.71 10.50 8.52
C LYS A 27 0.29 9.36 8.26
N VAL A 28 1.13 9.11 9.26
CA VAL A 28 2.10 8.02 9.30
C VAL A 28 1.90 7.20 10.56
N ASP A 29 2.31 5.94 10.54
CA ASP A 29 2.41 5.12 11.76
C ASP A 29 3.69 5.44 12.56
N ASN A 30 3.92 4.72 13.66
CA ASN A 30 5.12 4.85 14.50
C ASN A 30 6.41 4.56 13.70
N ASP A 31 6.29 3.69 12.71
CA ASP A 31 7.22 3.37 11.62
C ASP A 31 7.65 4.52 10.70
N ARG A 32 6.95 5.66 10.79
CA ARG A 32 6.88 6.68 9.74
C ARG A 32 6.43 6.12 8.38
N ASN A 33 5.75 4.98 8.37
CA ASN A 33 5.15 4.41 7.16
C ASN A 33 3.86 5.18 6.84
N ASN A 34 3.86 5.89 5.71
CA ASN A 34 2.64 6.45 5.14
C ASN A 34 1.76 5.36 4.48
N LEU A 35 0.63 5.78 3.91
CA LEU A 35 -0.32 4.86 3.28
C LEU A 35 0.27 4.02 2.13
N SER A 36 1.18 4.57 1.31
CA SER A 36 1.90 3.79 0.29
C SER A 36 2.79 2.73 0.91
N HIS A 37 3.53 3.03 1.98
CA HIS A 37 4.31 2.01 2.70
C HIS A 37 3.40 0.91 3.28
N GLN A 38 2.20 1.25 3.76
CA GLN A 38 1.24 0.25 4.20
C GLN A 38 0.77 -0.65 3.05
N ALA A 39 0.65 -0.11 1.83
CA ALA A 39 0.34 -0.89 0.64
C ALA A 39 1.53 -1.74 0.15
N ALA A 40 2.75 -1.30 0.45
CA ALA A 40 3.99 -1.99 0.10
C ALA A 40 4.27 -3.24 0.93
N LYS A 41 3.68 -3.37 2.13
CA LYS A 41 3.79 -4.58 2.95
C LYS A 41 2.99 -5.72 2.31
N LEU A 42 3.54 -6.93 2.34
CA LEU A 42 2.88 -8.12 1.78
C LEU A 42 1.50 -8.34 2.41
N ALA A 43 0.50 -8.66 1.59
CA ALA A 43 -0.85 -8.93 2.09
C ALA A 43 -0.86 -10.09 3.11
N PRO A 44 -1.79 -10.05 4.09
CA PRO A 44 -2.02 -11.18 4.97
C PRO A 44 -2.31 -12.46 4.19
N SER A 45 -1.87 -13.60 4.72
CA SER A 45 -2.05 -14.92 4.09
C SER A 45 -3.51 -15.24 3.74
N SER A 46 -4.47 -14.75 4.53
CA SER A 46 -5.91 -14.92 4.28
C SER A 46 -6.42 -14.21 3.02
N LYS A 47 -5.69 -13.22 2.51
CA LYS A 47 -5.94 -12.53 1.23
C LYS A 47 -5.07 -13.14 0.13
N LEU A 48 -3.76 -13.20 0.35
CA LEU A 48 -2.79 -13.64 -0.65
C LEU A 48 -3.01 -15.11 -1.06
N GLY A 49 -3.32 -15.99 -0.09
CA GLY A 49 -3.54 -17.42 -0.32
C GLY A 49 -4.82 -17.75 -1.11
N ARG A 50 -5.68 -16.78 -1.40
CA ARG A 50 -6.84 -16.95 -2.29
C ARG A 50 -6.47 -16.86 -3.76
N ILE A 51 -5.27 -16.37 -4.08
CA ILE A 51 -4.77 -16.16 -5.43
C ILE A 51 -3.80 -17.29 -5.74
N SER A 52 -4.09 -18.05 -6.79
CA SER A 52 -3.29 -19.21 -7.19
C SER A 52 -2.04 -18.78 -7.95
N GLY A 53 -0.86 -19.17 -7.45
CA GLY A 53 0.41 -18.97 -8.14
C GLY A 53 1.09 -17.63 -7.84
N ALA A 54 2.42 -17.67 -7.75
CA ALA A 54 3.25 -16.52 -7.34
C ALA A 54 3.13 -15.32 -8.31
N ALA A 55 3.07 -15.58 -9.63
CA ALA A 55 2.92 -14.53 -10.63
C ALA A 55 1.59 -13.76 -10.50
N LEU A 56 0.47 -14.46 -10.28
CA LEU A 56 -0.84 -13.84 -10.08
C LEU A 56 -0.91 -13.10 -8.73
N GLN A 57 -0.27 -13.64 -7.69
CA GLN A 57 -0.11 -12.95 -6.41
C GLN A 57 0.65 -11.63 -6.58
N MET A 58 1.80 -11.64 -7.25
CA MET A 58 2.59 -10.44 -7.53
C MET A 58 1.80 -9.43 -8.38
N GLN A 59 1.10 -9.89 -9.43
CA GLN A 59 0.28 -9.01 -10.27
C GLN A 59 -0.80 -8.31 -9.46
N SER A 60 -1.51 -9.04 -8.60
CA SER A 60 -2.54 -8.48 -7.72
C SER A 60 -1.97 -7.46 -6.73
N GLU A 61 -0.84 -7.78 -6.10
CA GLU A 61 -0.21 -6.88 -5.12
C GLU A 61 0.33 -5.61 -5.81
N LEU A 62 0.87 -5.73 -7.02
CA LEU A 62 1.30 -4.59 -7.82
C LEU A 62 0.13 -3.68 -8.21
N GLN A 63 -1.01 -4.28 -8.61
CA GLN A 63 -2.22 -3.51 -8.91
C GLN A 63 -2.70 -2.75 -7.66
N TRP A 64 -2.81 -3.44 -6.53
CA TRP A 64 -3.19 -2.82 -5.27
C TRP A 64 -2.27 -1.67 -4.86
N PHE A 65 -0.96 -1.86 -4.97
CA PHE A 65 0.03 -0.85 -4.63
C PHE A 65 -0.14 0.41 -5.50
N ARG A 66 -0.34 0.24 -6.81
CA ARG A 66 -0.58 1.36 -7.75
C ARG A 66 -1.89 2.11 -7.45
N GLU A 67 -2.96 1.39 -7.11
CA GLU A 67 -4.22 2.04 -6.72
C GLU A 67 -4.03 2.94 -5.49
N VAL A 68 -3.26 2.49 -4.50
CA VAL A 68 -2.96 3.30 -3.31
C VAL A 68 -2.02 4.47 -3.65
N GLU A 69 -1.05 4.31 -4.55
CA GLU A 69 -0.24 5.44 -5.03
C GLU A 69 -1.10 6.50 -5.73
N ASN A 70 -2.07 6.09 -6.56
CA ASN A 70 -2.92 6.99 -7.32
C ASN A 70 -3.84 7.87 -6.47
N ILE A 71 -4.22 7.42 -5.26
CA ILE A 71 -5.07 8.21 -4.35
C ILE A 71 -4.28 9.24 -3.53
N LEU A 72 -2.95 9.20 -3.58
CA LEU A 72 -2.05 10.06 -2.81
C LEU A 72 -1.37 11.10 -3.70
N GLN A 73 -0.87 12.16 -3.08
CA GLN A 73 -0.08 13.15 -3.79
C GLN A 73 1.34 12.59 -4.05
N PRO A 74 1.98 12.90 -5.19
CA PRO A 74 3.28 12.34 -5.56
C PRO A 74 4.38 12.51 -4.50
N GLU A 75 4.35 13.59 -3.73
CA GLU A 75 5.33 13.89 -2.69
C GLU A 75 5.25 12.89 -1.55
N ILE A 76 4.05 12.40 -1.22
CA ILE A 76 3.82 11.39 -0.19
C ILE A 76 4.44 10.06 -0.64
N GLY A 77 4.29 9.70 -1.92
CA GLY A 77 4.87 8.48 -2.50
C GLY A 77 6.40 8.44 -2.47
N LYS A 78 7.08 9.57 -2.24
CA LYS A 78 8.55 9.69 -2.18
C LYS A 78 9.11 9.79 -0.77
N MET A 79 8.26 9.89 0.25
CA MET A 79 8.73 9.94 1.64
C MET A 79 9.41 8.62 2.01
N VAL A 80 10.39 8.68 2.92
CA VAL A 80 11.02 7.49 3.50
C VAL A 80 10.48 7.18 4.90
N ASN A 81 10.39 5.90 5.23
CA ASN A 81 10.07 5.43 6.57
C ASN A 81 11.28 5.52 7.53
N SER A 82 11.11 5.09 8.79
CA SER A 82 12.18 5.10 9.79
C SER A 82 13.37 4.17 9.45
N LYS A 83 13.21 3.26 8.48
CA LYS A 83 14.28 2.41 7.95
C LYS A 83 14.95 3.01 6.70
N ASN A 84 14.65 4.28 6.39
CA ASN A 84 15.15 4.99 5.21
C ASN A 84 14.77 4.32 3.88
N GLN A 85 13.59 3.67 3.82
CA GLN A 85 13.05 3.06 2.61
C GLN A 85 11.90 3.89 2.08
N THR A 86 11.83 4.07 0.77
CA THR A 86 10.64 4.53 0.05
C THR A 86 9.60 3.40 -0.02
N PRO A 87 8.31 3.70 -0.33
CA PRO A 87 7.30 2.68 -0.54
C PRO A 87 7.67 1.65 -1.61
N ARG A 88 8.34 2.08 -2.69
CA ARG A 88 8.75 1.20 -3.80
C ARG A 88 9.88 0.26 -3.40
N GLU A 89 10.88 0.76 -2.67
CA GLU A 89 11.95 -0.09 -2.12
C GLU A 89 11.39 -1.12 -1.14
N LEU A 90 10.48 -0.69 -0.26
CA LEU A 90 9.79 -1.61 0.66
C LEU A 90 8.98 -2.66 -0.10
N PHE A 91 8.27 -2.28 -1.16
CA PHE A 91 7.46 -3.21 -1.97
C PHE A 91 8.33 -4.31 -2.57
N THR A 92 9.45 -3.95 -3.20
CA THR A 92 10.40 -4.90 -3.78
C THR A 92 10.90 -5.89 -2.73
N GLU A 93 11.27 -5.41 -1.54
CA GLU A 93 11.81 -6.25 -0.47
C GLU A 93 10.74 -7.22 0.09
N GLU A 94 9.52 -6.74 0.32
CA GLU A 94 8.42 -7.54 0.90
C GLU A 94 7.89 -8.61 -0.06
N HIS A 95 8.02 -8.40 -1.38
CA HIS A 95 7.47 -9.28 -2.41
C HIS A 95 8.53 -10.11 -3.15
N LYS A 96 9.79 -10.08 -2.71
CA LYS A 96 10.93 -10.81 -3.34
C LYS A 96 10.77 -12.32 -3.46
N LYS A 97 9.78 -12.92 -2.79
CA LYS A 97 9.50 -14.37 -2.84
C LYS A 97 8.41 -14.72 -3.87
N LEU A 98 7.76 -13.71 -4.46
CA LEU A 98 6.72 -13.91 -5.47
C LEU A 98 7.26 -13.81 -6.91
N VAL A 99 8.56 -13.55 -7.08
CA VAL A 99 9.29 -13.46 -8.35
C VAL A 99 10.66 -14.07 -8.19
#